data_AF-A0A0K8R3E6-F1
#
_entry.id   AF-A0A0K8R3E6-F1
#
_cell.length_a   1.000
_cell.length_b   1.000
_cell.length_c   1.000
_cell.angle_alpha   90.00
_cell.angle_beta   90.00
_cell.angle_gamma   90.00
#
_symmetry.space_group_name_H-M   'P 1'
#
loop_
_entity.id
_entity.type
_entity.pdbx_description
1 polymer ?
#
loop_
_entity_poly.entity_id
_entity_poly.type
_entity_poly.pdbx_seq_one_letter_code
_entity_poly.pdbx_strand_id
1 'polypeptide(L)'
;MSTSSCSFKDRYVSILYCKFCKQALSSRGMKAVLLADTEIDLFSTDIPPTNTVDLIGRCYFTEICKCKLKDIACLKCGNIVGYHVIVPCCSCLLSCNNGHFWMFHSQAVYSINRLDTTGVNFLLWGNLPEVEESPDEDVLDISAEECIR
;
A
#
# COMPACT_ATOMS: atom_id res chain seq x y z
N MET A 1 -14.18 -3.42 -25.71
CA MET A 1 -14.02 -4.38 -24.61
C MET A 1 -14.23 -3.61 -23.33
N SER A 2 -15.29 -3.92 -22.60
CA SER A 2 -15.69 -3.20 -21.39
C SER A 2 -14.62 -3.44 -20.33
N THR A 3 -13.78 -2.44 -20.06
CA THR A 3 -12.93 -2.44 -18.88
C THR A 3 -13.87 -2.44 -17.68
N SER A 4 -14.04 -3.57 -17.02
CA SER A 4 -14.73 -3.61 -15.73
C SER A 4 -13.94 -2.70 -14.80
N SER A 5 -14.49 -1.52 -14.49
CA SER A 5 -13.85 -0.60 -13.57
C SER A 5 -13.88 -1.23 -12.18
N CYS A 6 -12.72 -1.65 -11.70
CA CYS A 6 -12.60 -2.11 -10.33
C CYS A 6 -12.76 -0.92 -9.40
N SER A 7 -13.88 -0.88 -8.68
CA SER A 7 -14.12 0.12 -7.63
C SER A 7 -13.65 -0.41 -6.29
N PHE A 8 -12.88 0.41 -5.58
CA PHE A 8 -12.45 0.15 -4.21
C PHE A 8 -13.12 1.08 -3.19
N LYS A 9 -14.12 1.87 -3.62
CA LYS A 9 -14.79 2.88 -2.78
C LYS A 9 -15.49 2.28 -1.56
N ASP A 10 -16.03 1.07 -1.68
CA ASP A 10 -16.76 0.40 -0.60
C ASP A 10 -15.84 -0.39 0.35
N ARG A 11 -14.51 -0.29 0.18
CA ARG A 11 -13.55 -0.92 1.10
C ARG A 11 -13.44 -0.11 2.38
N TYR A 12 -13.30 -0.80 3.51
CA TYR A 12 -13.08 -0.14 4.78
C TYR A 12 -11.67 0.45 4.88
N VAL A 13 -11.59 1.64 5.46
CA VAL A 13 -10.33 2.27 5.85
C VAL A 13 -9.95 1.74 7.22
N SER A 14 -8.71 1.28 7.36
CA SER A 14 -8.16 0.75 8.61
C SER A 14 -6.94 1.54 9.08
N ILE A 15 -6.70 1.54 10.38
CA ILE A 15 -5.38 1.87 10.94
C ILE A 15 -4.57 0.57 11.00
N LEU A 16 -3.36 0.60 10.44
CA LEU A 16 -2.41 -0.52 10.48
C LEU A 16 -1.42 -0.32 11.62
N TYR A 17 -1.16 -1.39 12.35
CA TYR A 17 -0.23 -1.42 13.46
C TYR A 17 0.80 -2.53 13.29
N CYS A 18 2.03 -2.26 13.68
CA CYS A 18 3.07 -3.26 13.77
C CYS A 18 2.71 -4.31 14.83
N LYS A 19 2.66 -5.60 14.47
CA LYS A 19 2.38 -6.68 15.44
C LYS A 19 3.44 -6.81 16.53
N PHE A 20 4.68 -6.43 16.22
CA PHE A 20 5.82 -6.59 17.12
C PHE A 20 5.88 -5.52 18.22
N CYS A 21 5.62 -4.25 17.89
CA CYS A 21 5.80 -3.13 18.82
C CYS A 21 4.56 -2.23 18.99
N LYS A 22 3.45 -2.57 18.33
CA LYS A 22 2.16 -1.85 18.37
C LYS A 22 2.21 -0.42 17.86
N GLN A 23 3.29 -0.01 17.18
CA GLN A 23 3.39 1.28 16.53
C GLN A 23 2.34 1.40 15.42
N ALA A 24 1.61 2.51 15.38
CA ALA A 24 0.76 2.83 14.23
C ALA A 24 1.65 3.11 13.02
N LEU A 25 1.42 2.39 11.93
CA LEU A 25 2.20 2.46 10.69
C LEU A 25 1.50 3.31 9.63
N SER A 26 0.19 3.14 9.46
CA SER A 26 -0.63 3.96 8.55
C SER A 26 -2.04 4.10 9.10
N SER A 27 -2.68 5.24 8.89
CA SER A 27 -4.09 5.50 9.21
C SER A 27 -5.04 5.30 8.01
N ARG A 28 -4.48 4.93 6.85
CA ARG A 28 -5.18 4.72 5.58
C ARG A 28 -4.81 3.35 5.00
N GLY A 29 -5.01 2.31 5.79
CA GLY A 29 -4.83 0.93 5.38
C GLY A 29 -6.07 0.38 4.66
N MET A 30 -5.88 -0.37 3.59
CA MET A 30 -6.90 -1.12 2.88
C MET A 30 -6.51 -2.60 2.90
N LYS A 31 -7.45 -3.51 3.20
CA LYS A 31 -7.21 -4.95 3.01
C LYS A 31 -7.08 -5.25 1.51
N ALA A 32 -6.04 -5.97 1.13
CA ALA A 32 -5.72 -6.32 -0.25
C ALA A 32 -5.32 -7.80 -0.34
N VAL A 33 -5.24 -8.32 -1.57
CA VAL A 33 -4.68 -9.63 -1.89
C VAL A 33 -3.63 -9.46 -2.98
N LEU A 34 -2.62 -10.34 -3.04
CA LEU A 34 -1.68 -10.31 -4.16
C LEU A 34 -2.41 -10.68 -5.46
N LEU A 35 -2.19 -9.89 -6.51
CA LEU A 35 -2.73 -10.18 -7.84
C LEU A 35 -2.18 -11.50 -8.41
N ALA A 36 -0.93 -11.82 -8.06
CA ALA A 36 -0.26 -13.03 -8.48
C ALA A 36 -0.66 -14.27 -7.64
N ASP A 37 -1.18 -14.06 -6.43
CA ASP A 37 -1.56 -15.12 -5.49
C ASP A 37 -2.62 -14.61 -4.51
N THR A 38 -3.89 -14.89 -4.81
CA THR A 38 -5.02 -14.38 -4.02
C THR A 38 -5.17 -15.03 -2.65
N GLU A 39 -4.40 -16.08 -2.34
CA GLU A 39 -4.40 -16.69 -1.01
C GLU A 39 -3.59 -15.86 0.00
N ILE A 40 -2.71 -14.99 -0.49
CA ILE A 40 -1.89 -14.13 0.34
C ILE A 40 -2.65 -12.83 0.65
N ASP A 41 -3.21 -12.79 1.86
CA ASP A 41 -3.77 -11.57 2.44
C ASP A 41 -2.66 -10.55 2.72
N LEU A 42 -2.89 -9.31 2.30
CA LEU A 42 -2.04 -8.15 2.57
C LEU A 42 -2.87 -6.96 3.03
N PHE A 43 -2.17 -5.91 3.44
CA PHE A 43 -2.75 -4.58 3.51
C PHE A 43 -1.96 -3.65 2.61
N SER A 44 -2.59 -2.57 2.15
CA SER A 44 -1.91 -1.54 1.38
C SER A 44 -2.35 -0.15 1.79
N THR A 45 -1.56 0.87 1.44
CA THR A 45 -1.88 2.27 1.73
C THR A 45 -1.55 3.15 0.52
N ASP A 46 -2.34 4.20 0.34
CA ASP A 46 -2.18 5.21 -0.70
C ASP A 46 -1.07 6.23 -0.39
N ILE A 47 -0.64 6.35 0.87
CA ILE A 47 0.35 7.34 1.31
C ILE A 47 1.66 6.68 1.73
N PRO A 48 2.83 7.23 1.32
CA PRO A 48 4.11 6.86 1.87
C PRO A 48 4.15 6.97 3.41
N PRO A 49 4.48 5.91 4.16
CA PRO A 49 4.52 5.96 5.63
C PRO A 49 5.85 6.56 6.14
N THR A 50 6.13 7.80 5.74
CA THR A 50 7.44 8.49 5.85
C THR A 50 8.09 8.51 7.23
N ASN A 51 7.30 8.43 8.31
CA ASN A 51 7.81 8.52 9.69
C ASN A 51 7.63 7.25 10.52
N THR A 52 7.13 6.16 9.93
CA THR A 52 6.80 4.93 10.67
C THR A 52 7.50 3.68 10.12
N VAL A 53 7.89 3.72 8.84
CA VAL A 53 8.68 2.69 8.18
C VAL A 53 9.78 3.30 7.33
N ASP A 54 10.78 2.51 6.97
CA ASP A 54 11.83 2.89 6.02
C ASP A 54 12.22 1.70 5.13
N LEU A 55 12.75 2.00 3.95
CA LEU A 55 13.19 1.06 2.93
C LEU A 55 14.53 0.43 3.31
N ILE A 56 14.55 -0.89 3.48
CA ILE A 56 15.75 -1.62 3.88
C ILE A 56 16.27 -2.53 2.75
N GLY A 57 17.53 -2.93 2.85
CA GLY A 57 18.12 -3.92 1.96
C GLY A 57 18.28 -3.46 0.50
N ARG A 58 18.41 -4.44 -0.39
CA ARG A 58 18.52 -4.22 -1.84
C ARG A 58 17.17 -4.42 -2.51
N CYS A 59 16.99 -3.80 -3.68
CA CYS A 59 15.83 -4.11 -4.50
C CYS A 59 15.92 -5.55 -5.03
N TYR A 60 14.78 -6.19 -5.19
CA TYR A 60 14.66 -7.53 -5.79
C TYR A 60 13.44 -7.56 -6.73
N PHE A 61 13.38 -8.58 -7.59
CA PHE A 61 12.28 -8.76 -8.52
C PHE A 61 11.39 -9.93 -8.09
N THR A 62 10.08 -9.78 -8.23
CA THR A 62 9.17 -10.92 -8.03
C THR A 62 9.36 -11.93 -9.16
N GLU A 63 9.23 -13.22 -8.85
CA GLU A 63 9.38 -14.26 -9.87
C GLU A 63 8.22 -14.26 -10.86
N ILE A 64 6.99 -14.00 -10.37
CA ILE A 64 5.74 -14.11 -11.11
C ILE A 64 5.51 -12.92 -12.05
N CYS A 65 5.46 -11.70 -11.51
CA CYS A 65 5.12 -10.50 -12.28
C CYS A 65 6.32 -9.61 -12.63
N LYS A 66 7.53 -9.95 -12.19
CA LYS A 66 8.76 -9.16 -12.41
C LYS A 66 8.69 -7.71 -11.91
N CYS A 67 7.79 -7.40 -10.97
CA CYS A 67 7.80 -6.10 -10.29
C CYS A 67 9.08 -5.97 -9.46
N LYS A 68 9.69 -4.79 -9.47
CA LYS A 68 10.83 -4.46 -8.62
C LYS A 68 10.32 -3.99 -7.27
N LEU A 69 10.70 -4.69 -6.21
CA LEU A 69 10.29 -4.43 -4.84
C LEU A 69 11.49 -4.08 -3.96
N LYS A 70 11.22 -3.44 -2.82
CA LYS A 70 12.18 -3.25 -1.73
C LYS A 70 11.46 -3.39 -0.39
N ASP A 71 12.06 -4.12 0.55
CA ASP A 71 11.45 -4.38 1.86
C ASP A 71 11.33 -3.08 2.67
N ILE A 72 10.30 -3.02 3.52
CA ILE A 72 10.11 -1.94 4.50
C ILE A 72 10.17 -2.49 5.92
N ALA A 73 10.87 -1.78 6.79
CA ALA A 73 11.00 -2.12 8.21
C ALA A 73 10.34 -1.04 9.08
N CYS A 74 9.73 -1.46 10.19
CA CYS A 74 9.18 -0.53 11.17
C CYS A 74 10.31 0.24 11.87
N LEU A 75 10.30 1.58 11.78
CA LEU A 75 11.34 2.44 12.35
C LEU A 75 11.50 2.30 13.87
N LYS A 76 10.43 1.89 14.58
CA LYS A 76 10.48 1.72 16.04
C LYS A 76 11.17 0.44 16.49
N CYS A 77 11.03 -0.67 15.76
CA CYS A 77 11.49 -1.99 16.22
C CYS A 77 12.38 -2.74 15.23
N GLY A 78 12.61 -2.21 14.04
CA GLY A 78 13.47 -2.79 13.01
C GLY A 78 12.91 -4.03 12.29
N ASN A 79 11.77 -4.58 12.71
CA ASN A 79 11.18 -5.74 12.05
C ASN A 79 10.63 -5.37 10.66
N ILE A 80 10.80 -6.28 9.70
CA ILE A 80 10.20 -6.19 8.37
C ILE A 80 8.68 -6.28 8.51
N VAL A 81 7.97 -5.33 7.91
CA VAL A 81 6.51 -5.25 7.99
C VAL A 81 5.83 -5.33 6.63
N GLY A 82 6.58 -5.29 5.54
CA GLY A 82 6.03 -5.26 4.19
C GLY A 82 7.09 -4.97 3.14
N TYR A 83 6.63 -4.45 2.00
CA TYR A 83 7.48 -3.98 0.92
C TYR A 83 6.86 -2.78 0.19
N HIS A 84 7.71 -2.02 -0.50
CA HIS A 84 7.33 -0.99 -1.45
C HIS A 84 7.60 -1.49 -2.88
N VAL A 85 6.65 -1.28 -3.77
CA VAL A 85 6.79 -1.54 -5.21
C VAL A 85 7.51 -0.35 -5.83
N ILE A 86 8.79 -0.53 -6.15
CA ILE A 86 9.66 0.49 -6.75
C ILE A 86 9.32 0.68 -8.24
N VAL A 87 9.16 -0.44 -8.96
CA VAL A 87 8.78 -0.42 -10.38
C VAL A 87 7.71 -1.50 -10.60
N PRO A 88 6.46 -1.11 -10.87
CA PRO A 88 5.42 -2.05 -11.26
C PRO A 88 5.62 -2.53 -12.71
N CYS A 89 5.23 -3.76 -13.02
CA CYS A 89 5.21 -4.23 -14.41
C CYS A 89 3.91 -3.81 -15.12
N CYS A 90 3.93 -3.78 -16.46
CA CYS A 90 2.75 -3.44 -17.27
C CYS A 90 1.54 -4.32 -16.97
N SER A 91 1.74 -5.62 -16.73
CA SER A 91 0.64 -6.54 -16.42
C SER A 91 -0.06 -6.17 -15.12
N CYS A 92 0.67 -5.80 -14.06
CA CYS A 92 0.09 -5.36 -12.80
C CYS A 92 -0.62 -4.01 -12.95
N LEU A 93 -0.05 -3.07 -13.71
CA LEU A 93 -0.66 -1.76 -13.97
C LEU A 93 -1.96 -1.86 -14.76
N LEU A 94 -2.03 -2.76 -15.74
CA LEU A 94 -3.22 -2.98 -16.58
C LEU A 94 -4.26 -3.89 -15.92
N SER A 95 -3.90 -4.57 -14.84
CA SER A 95 -4.81 -5.41 -14.05
C SER A 95 -5.64 -4.58 -13.08
N CYS A 96 -6.68 -5.20 -12.51
CA CYS A 96 -7.50 -4.65 -11.45
C CYS A 96 -6.68 -4.39 -10.17
N ASN A 97 -6.15 -3.18 -10.00
CA ASN A 97 -5.37 -2.77 -8.83
C ASN A 97 -5.96 -1.51 -8.17
N ASN A 98 -5.63 -1.27 -6.90
CA ASN A 98 -6.10 -0.10 -6.16
C ASN A 98 -5.13 1.10 -6.22
N GLY A 99 -4.08 1.04 -7.04
CA GLY A 99 -3.08 2.10 -7.19
C GLY A 99 -2.10 2.24 -6.01
N HIS A 100 -2.15 1.35 -5.02
CA HIS A 100 -1.26 1.44 -3.86
C HIS A 100 0.08 0.74 -4.12
N PHE A 101 1.18 1.44 -3.85
CA PHE A 101 2.54 0.89 -4.00
C PHE A 101 3.19 0.48 -2.68
N TRP A 102 2.52 0.72 -1.55
CA TRP A 102 3.00 0.36 -0.22
C TRP A 102 2.17 -0.79 0.32
N MET A 103 2.82 -1.94 0.53
CA MET A 103 2.18 -3.18 0.93
C MET A 103 2.70 -3.63 2.29
N PHE A 104 1.83 -4.16 3.14
CA PHE A 104 2.14 -4.70 4.45
C PHE A 104 1.75 -6.16 4.54
N HIS A 105 2.65 -6.98 5.08
CA HIS A 105 2.40 -8.40 5.28
C HIS A 105 1.39 -8.61 6.41
N SER A 106 0.30 -9.33 6.13
CA SER A 106 -0.73 -9.66 7.12
C SER A 106 -0.18 -10.39 8.35
N GLN A 107 0.93 -11.12 8.24
CA GLN A 107 1.61 -11.75 9.37
C GLN A 107 2.38 -10.76 10.27
N ALA A 108 2.78 -9.59 9.76
CA ALA A 108 3.60 -8.59 10.44
C ALA A 108 2.81 -7.37 10.94
N VAL A 109 1.59 -7.17 10.44
CA VAL A 109 0.69 -6.09 10.87
C VAL A 109 -0.67 -6.60 11.31
N TYR A 110 -1.37 -5.84 12.14
CA TYR A 110 -2.80 -6.01 12.41
C TYR A 110 -3.53 -4.71 12.08
N SER A 111 -4.83 -4.81 11.77
CA SER A 111 -5.64 -3.66 11.36
C SER A 111 -6.81 -3.42 12.32
N ILE A 112 -7.22 -2.16 12.47
CA ILE A 112 -8.45 -1.77 13.14
C ILE A 112 -9.23 -0.86 12.19
N ASN A 113 -10.45 -1.26 11.83
CA ASN A 113 -11.31 -0.44 10.97
C ASN A 113 -11.61 0.91 11.63
N ARG A 114 -11.48 1.99 10.87
CA ARG A 114 -11.80 3.34 11.32
C ARG A 114 -13.31 3.53 11.31
N LEU A 115 -13.81 4.26 12.29
CA LEU A 115 -15.18 4.78 12.26
C LEU A 115 -15.23 6.06 11.43
N ASP A 116 -16.39 6.33 10.85
CA ASP A 116 -16.70 7.62 10.23
C ASP A 116 -16.88 8.73 11.29
N THR A 117 -17.18 9.95 10.84
CA THR A 117 -17.39 11.11 11.73
C THR A 117 -18.60 10.96 12.65
N THR A 118 -19.53 10.05 12.36
CA THR A 118 -20.68 9.76 13.22
C THR A 118 -20.30 8.85 14.38
N GLY A 119 -19.20 8.08 14.25
CA GLY A 119 -18.77 7.09 15.23
C GLY A 119 -19.62 5.82 15.23
N VAL A 120 -20.56 5.67 14.30
CA VAL A 120 -21.49 4.52 14.24
C VAL A 120 -21.08 3.52 13.16
N ASN A 121 -20.71 4.00 11.97
CA ASN A 121 -20.34 3.14 10.85
C ASN A 121 -18.83 3.12 10.63
N PHE A 122 -18.35 2.10 9.92
CA PHE A 122 -16.97 2.08 9.44
C PHE A 122 -16.78 3.03 8.26
N LEU A 123 -15.66 3.73 8.28
CA LEU A 123 -15.25 4.64 7.23
C LEU A 123 -14.95 3.87 5.94
N LEU A 124 -15.62 4.25 4.86
CA LEU A 124 -15.40 3.72 3.52
C LEU A 124 -14.35 4.55 2.78
N TRP A 125 -13.58 3.90 1.91
CA TRP A 125 -12.53 4.53 1.12
C TRP A 125 -13.06 5.64 0.21
N GLY A 126 -14.26 5.46 -0.36
CA GLY A 126 -14.91 6.46 -1.19
C GLY A 126 -15.30 7.75 -0.47
N ASN A 127 -15.29 7.74 0.87
CA ASN A 127 -15.60 8.88 1.73
C ASN A 127 -14.34 9.46 2.42
N LEU A 128 -13.16 8.96 2.06
CA LEU A 128 -11.90 9.37 2.66
C LEU A 128 -11.43 10.69 2.01
N PRO A 129 -11.02 11.70 2.79
CA PRO A 129 -10.52 12.96 2.22
C PRO A 129 -9.33 12.70 1.29
N GLU A 130 -9.22 13.50 0.24
CA GLU A 130 -8.01 13.54 -0.58
C GLU A 130 -6.82 13.95 0.28
N VAL A 131 -5.65 13.46 -0.09
CA VAL A 131 -4.41 13.79 0.61
C VAL A 131 -4.02 15.18 0.14
N GLU A 132 -3.93 16.15 1.05
CA GLU A 132 -3.35 17.44 0.73
C GLU A 132 -1.88 17.20 0.34
N GLU A 133 -1.52 17.51 -0.91
CA GLU A 133 -0.14 17.49 -1.36
C GLU A 133 0.63 18.54 -0.54
N SER A 134 1.50 18.10 0.37
CA SER A 134 2.47 19.02 0.96
C SER A 134 3.42 19.47 -0.17
N PRO A 135 3.61 20.77 -0.40
CA PRO A 135 4.40 21.29 -1.53
C PRO A 135 5.91 21.04 -1.44
N ASP A 136 6.36 20.24 -0.48
CA ASP A 136 7.75 19.87 -0.29
C ASP A 136 7.86 18.36 -0.49
N GLU A 137 8.30 17.96 -1.69
CA GLU A 137 9.28 16.88 -1.98
C GLU A 137 9.44 16.81 -3.50
N ASP A 138 10.68 16.88 -3.97
CA ASP A 138 11.08 16.97 -5.37
C ASP A 138 10.38 15.93 -6.25
N VAL A 139 9.52 16.41 -7.15
CA VAL A 139 8.96 15.62 -8.24
C VAL A 139 10.12 15.23 -9.16
N LEU A 140 10.68 14.04 -8.93
CA LEU A 140 11.32 13.30 -10.01
C LEU A 140 10.21 13.00 -11.01
N ASP A 141 10.21 13.75 -12.10
CA ASP A 141 9.41 13.54 -13.30
C ASP A 141 9.70 12.12 -13.83
N ILE A 142 8.94 11.15 -13.35
CA ILE A 142 8.90 9.82 -13.94
C ILE A 142 8.03 9.97 -15.19
N SER A 143 8.64 10.48 -16.26
CA SER A 143 8.02 10.47 -17.57
C SER A 143 7.57 9.03 -17.86
N ALA A 144 6.44 8.90 -18.56
CA ALA A 144 5.81 7.63 -18.91
C ALA A 144 6.68 6.70 -19.80
N GLU A 145 7.96 7.01 -20.00
CA GLU A 145 8.92 6.25 -20.80
C GLU A 145 9.74 5.21 -19.99
N GLU A 146 9.66 5.17 -18.66
CA GLU A 146 10.39 4.16 -17.86
C GLU A 146 9.63 2.85 -17.60
N CYS A 147 8.49 2.61 -18.27
CA CYS A 147 7.91 1.26 -18.38
C CYS A 147 8.68 0.34 -19.35
N ILE A 148 9.84 0.76 -19.86
CA ILE A 148 10.67 -0.05 -20.75
C ILE A 148 12.14 0.07 -20.31
N ARG A 149 12.61 -0.87 -19.46
CA ARG A 149 13.93 -1.49 -19.56
C ARG A 149 14.09 -2.68 -18.63
#